data_AF-A0AAV6WHR5-F1
#
_entry.id   AF-A0AAV6WHR5-F1
#
_cell.length_a   1.000
_cell.length_b   1.000
_cell.length_c   1.000
_cell.angle_alpha   90.00
_cell.angle_beta   90.00
_cell.angle_gamma   90.00
#
_symmetry.space_group_name_H-M   'P 1'
#
loop_
_entity.id
_entity.type
_entity.pdbx_description
1 polymer ?
#
loop_
_entity_poly.entity_id
_entity_poly.type
_entity_poly.pdbx_seq_one_letter_code
_entity_poly.pdbx_strand_id
1 'polypeptide(L)' 'MKISSAAIFFFVIITLSSVSGLSGWIPEHRCLDKSYSEKCDLYECMQKCSGKPFGVGRCRWNYCICTYYCHDPPK' A
#
# COMPACT_ATOMS: atom_id res chain seq x y z
N MET A 1 -31.28 -31.78 21.67
CA MET A 1 -30.64 -31.11 20.49
C MET A 1 -29.17 -31.49 20.49
N LYS A 2 -28.69 -32.24 19.48
CA LYS A 2 -27.27 -32.63 19.36
C LYS A 2 -26.63 -31.68 18.35
N ILE A 3 -25.92 -30.67 18.83
CA ILE A 3 -25.14 -29.78 17.96
C ILE A 3 -23.94 -30.60 17.48
N SER A 4 -23.87 -30.85 16.17
CA SER A 4 -22.83 -31.67 15.56
C SER A 4 -21.46 -31.02 15.76
N SER A 5 -20.45 -31.75 16.24
CA SER A 5 -19.08 -31.23 16.45
C SER A 5 -18.48 -30.60 15.19
N ALA A 6 -18.91 -31.05 14.00
CA ALA A 6 -18.52 -30.44 12.73
C ALA A 6 -18.99 -28.99 12.62
N ALA A 7 -20.19 -28.66 13.12
CA ALA A 7 -20.71 -27.30 13.10
C ALA A 7 -19.88 -26.37 14.01
N ILE A 8 -19.45 -26.85 15.17
CA ILE A 8 -18.62 -26.08 16.10
C ILE A 8 -17.25 -25.80 15.46
N PHE A 9 -16.62 -26.81 14.84
CA PHE A 9 -15.36 -26.62 14.12
C PHE A 9 -15.47 -25.61 12.97
N PHE A 10 -16.56 -25.68 12.19
CA PHE A 10 -16.83 -24.71 11.12
C PHE A 10 -16.95 -23.28 11.66
N PHE A 11 -17.65 -23.07 12.76
CA PHE A 11 -17.78 -21.74 13.38
C PHE A 11 -16.44 -21.18 13.92
N VAL A 12 -15.55 -22.04 14.42
CA VAL A 12 -14.22 -21.62 14.91
C VAL A 12 -13.29 -21.18 13.76
N ILE A 13 -13.35 -21.85 12.60
CA ILE A 13 -12.51 -21.48 11.44
C ILE A 13 -12.92 -20.13 10.84
N ILE A 14 -14.23 -19.82 10.82
CA ILE A 14 -14.76 -18.56 10.29
C ILE A 14 -14.30 -17.36 11.13
N THR A 15 -14.18 -17.52 12.44
CA THR A 15 -13.78 -16.42 13.33
C THR A 15 -12.28 -16.12 13.27
N LEU A 16 -11.41 -17.12 13.06
CA LEU A 16 -9.96 -16.92 12.96
C LEU A 16 -9.52 -16.14 11.71
N SER A 17 -10.32 -16.14 10.65
CA SER A 17 -9.96 -15.56 9.35
C SER A 17 -10.31 -14.07 9.20
N SER A 18 -10.90 -13.45 10.23
CA SER A 18 -11.48 -12.10 10.16
C SER A 18 -10.55 -10.96 10.62
N VAL A 19 -9.27 -11.23 10.93
CA VAL A 19 -8.31 -10.17 11.29
C VAL A 19 -7.77 -9.51 10.02
N SER A 20 -8.63 -8.73 9.37
CA SER A 20 -8.24 -7.82 8.30
C SER A 20 -7.49 -6.66 8.93
N GLY A 21 -6.16 -6.77 9.00
CA GLY A 21 -5.31 -5.67 9.42
C GLY A 21 -5.62 -4.43 8.57
N LEU A 22 -6.14 -3.38 9.19
CA LEU A 22 -6.09 -2.05 8.59
C LEU A 22 -4.60 -1.71 8.43
N SER A 23 -4.07 -1.90 7.22
CA SER A 23 -2.78 -1.32 6.84
C SER A 23 -2.98 0.19 6.71
N GLY A 24 -3.07 0.85 7.87
CA GLY A 24 -3.17 2.29 7.99
C GLY A 24 -1.82 2.89 7.64
N TRP A 25 -1.80 3.66 6.57
CA TRP A 25 -0.59 4.36 6.13
C TRP A 25 -0.21 5.38 7.22
N ILE A 26 0.88 5.14 7.92
CA ILE A 26 1.36 6.02 8.98
C ILE A 26 1.93 7.29 8.32
N PRO A 27 1.39 8.49 8.60
CA PRO A 27 1.74 9.70 7.87
C PRO A 27 3.22 10.08 8.04
N GLU A 28 3.80 9.81 9.21
CA GLU A 28 5.24 9.98 9.45
C GLU A 28 6.12 9.03 8.63
N HIS A 29 5.60 8.04 7.91
CA HIS A 29 6.38 7.18 7.02
C HIS A 29 6.15 7.51 5.54
N ARG A 30 5.61 8.70 5.25
CA ARG A 30 5.39 9.15 3.88
C ARG A 30 6.63 9.84 3.34
N CYS A 31 7.26 9.23 2.34
CA CYS A 31 8.38 9.83 1.61
C CYS A 31 7.97 10.30 0.22
N LEU A 32 8.67 11.34 -0.25
CA LEU A 32 8.46 11.99 -1.54
C LEU A 32 9.78 12.02 -2.30
N ASP A 33 9.76 11.61 -3.55
CA ASP A 33 10.89 11.70 -4.46
C ASP A 33 10.44 12.44 -5.73
N LYS A 34 11.26 13.36 -6.22
CA LYS A 34 10.92 14.25 -7.32
C LYS A 34 12.03 14.19 -8.36
N SER A 35 11.68 13.74 -9.56
CA SER A 35 12.58 13.69 -10.71
C SER A 35 12.10 14.63 -11.81
N TYR A 36 13.03 15.35 -12.42
CA TYR A 36 12.75 16.14 -13.62
C TYR A 36 12.62 15.20 -14.83
N SER A 37 11.61 15.45 -15.66
CA SER A 37 11.41 14.78 -16.94
C SER A 37 10.89 15.81 -17.93
N GLU A 38 11.66 16.07 -18.99
CA GLU A 38 11.34 17.08 -20.02
C GLU A 38 9.90 16.95 -20.53
N LYS A 39 9.45 15.70 -20.71
CA LYS A 39 8.05 15.32 -20.84
C LYS A 39 7.71 14.37 -19.71
N CYS A 40 6.78 14.73 -18.83
CA CYS A 40 6.33 13.81 -17.80
C CYS A 40 5.32 12.82 -18.39
N ASP A 41 5.78 11.60 -18.67
CA ASP A 41 4.90 10.49 -19.02
C ASP A 41 4.38 9.81 -17.75
N LEU A 42 3.05 9.75 -17.61
CA LEU A 42 2.42 9.20 -16.41
C LEU A 42 2.71 7.71 -16.25
N TYR A 43 2.73 6.95 -17.34
CA TYR A 43 2.96 5.51 -17.29
C TYR A 43 4.39 5.20 -16.86
N GLU A 44 5.37 5.89 -17.46
CA GLU A 44 6.77 5.79 -17.08
C GLU A 44 6.99 6.26 -15.63
N CYS A 45 6.34 7.34 -15.23
CA CYS A 45 6.38 7.83 -13.86
C CYS A 45 5.83 6.79 -12.86
N MET A 46 4.68 6.18 -13.16
CA MET A 46 4.11 5.13 -12.32
C MET A 46 5.00 3.88 -12.27
N GLN A 47 5.60 3.46 -13.39
CA GLN A 47 6.54 2.34 -13.41
C GLN A 47 7.80 2.64 -12.60
N LYS A 48 8.36 3.85 -12.69
CA LYS A 48 9.52 4.24 -11.85
C LYS A 48 9.16 4.19 -10.36
N CYS A 49 7.96 4.62 -10.00
CA CYS A 49 7.53 4.64 -8.61
C CYS A 49 7.08 3.27 -8.08
N SER A 50 6.67 2.32 -8.94
CA SER A 50 6.19 1.00 -8.50
C SER A 50 7.26 0.12 -7.86
N GLY A 51 8.55 0.42 -8.10
CA GLY A 51 9.66 -0.22 -7.40
C GLY A 51 9.78 0.18 -5.93
N LYS A 52 9.04 1.19 -5.48
CA LYS A 52 9.01 1.63 -4.08
C LYS A 52 7.82 1.01 -3.34
N PRO A 53 7.95 0.68 -2.04
CA PRO A 53 6.87 0.11 -1.26
C PRO A 53 5.67 1.06 -1.18
N PHE A 54 4.50 0.59 -1.61
CA PHE A 54 3.29 1.40 -1.78
C PHE A 54 3.51 2.67 -2.63
N GLY A 55 4.45 2.61 -3.57
CA GLY A 55 4.84 3.74 -4.40
C GLY A 55 3.78 4.10 -5.43
N VAL A 56 3.39 5.37 -5.45
CA VAL A 56 2.46 5.95 -6.43
C VAL A 56 3.13 7.14 -7.11
N GLY A 57 3.19 7.08 -8.45
CA GLY A 57 3.71 8.15 -9.28
C GLY A 57 2.63 9.10 -9.75
N ARG A 58 2.94 10.40 -9.77
CA ARG A 58 2.09 11.43 -10.37
C ARG A 58 2.94 12.43 -11.15
N CYS A 59 2.44 12.84 -12.31
CA CYS A 59 3.04 13.94 -13.06
C CYS A 59 2.57 15.30 -12.53
N ARG A 60 3.51 16.24 -12.41
CA ARG A 60 3.22 17.64 -12.12
C ARG A 60 4.16 18.50 -12.96
N TRP A 61 3.63 19.12 -14.02
CA TRP A 61 4.45 19.79 -15.04
C TRP A 61 5.48 18.82 -15.63
N ASN A 62 6.74 19.22 -15.69
CA ASN A 62 7.87 18.42 -16.17
C ASN A 62 8.54 17.65 -15.02
N TYR A 63 7.76 17.24 -14.03
CA TYR A 63 8.26 16.47 -12.89
C TYR A 63 7.41 15.24 -12.64
N CYS A 64 8.08 14.10 -12.45
CA CYS A 64 7.49 12.92 -11.86
C CYS A 64 7.70 12.98 -10.35
N ILE A 65 6.60 12.91 -9.60
CA ILE A 65 6.59 12.89 -8.13
C ILE A 65 6.18 11.48 -7.70
N CYS A 66 7.10 10.75 -7.08
CA CYS A 66 6.81 9.50 -6.41
C CYS A 66 6.45 9.77 -4.95
N THR A 67 5.31 9.27 -4.52
CA THR A 67 4.95 9.19 -3.10
C THR A 67 5.02 7.73 -2.68
N TYR A 68 5.74 7.39 -1.62
CA TYR A 68 5.93 5.99 -1.21
C TYR A 68 6.09 5.88 0.31
N TYR A 69 5.96 4.66 0.84
CA TYR A 69 6.17 4.38 2.25
C TYR A 69 7.67 4.21 2.54
N CYS A 70 8.21 4.86 3.56
CA CYS A 70 9.60 4.67 3.97
C CYS A 70 9.68 3.96 5.31
N HIS A 71 10.68 3.09 5.48
CA HIS A 71 10.88 2.35 6.73
C HIS A 71 11.23 3.26 7.91
N ASP A 72 11.96 4.34 7.64
CA ASP A 72 12.28 5.38 8.61
C ASP A 72 11.42 6.62 8.34
N PRO A 73 10.97 7.33 9.39
CA PRO A 73 10.29 8.60 9.20
C PRO A 73 11.23 9.62 8.51
N PRO A 74 10.72 10.47 7.61
CA PRO A 74 11.54 11.47 6.94
C PRO A 74 12.11 12.45 7.99
N LYS A 75 13.39 12.78 7.84
CA LYS A 75 14.09 13.76 8.68
C LYS A 75 13.65 15.19 8.41
#